data_AF-A0A085ESG1-F1
#
_entry.id   AF-A0A085ESG1-F1
#
_cell.length_a   1.000
_cell.length_b   1.000
_cell.length_c   1.000
_cell.angle_alpha   90.00
_cell.angle_beta   90.00
_cell.angle_gamma   90.00
#
_symmetry.space_group_name_H-M   'P 1'
#
loop_
_entity.id
_entity.type
_entity.pdbx_description
1 polymer ?
#
loop_
_entity_poly.entity_id
_entity_poly.type
_entity_poly.pdbx_seq_one_letter_code
_entity_poly.pdbx_strand_id
1 'polypeptide(L)'
;MDEMRPQGELRRGWTTGACAAAAAKSAYCGWVTGAFLDPVEITLPGGQRPAFALARQAKLAEGAEAGIVKDAGDDPDVTHGALVVAQVGPALAGAGIVFRAGEGVGTVTLPGLPLPVGEPAINPMPREMIRQALTEAIAATSGPRDVTVTIAIPGGEAIARKTMNPRLGIVGGLSILGTTGIVIPFSCAAWIHSIHRGIDVARATGLTHVAGATGSTSEAAVQRLHGLSEQALIDMGDFAGGMLKYLRRHPVRRVTVAGGFAKMVKLGQGMLDLHSRAGPVDFAWLAARILEAGGGEHLAAWVPEANTALEVLQRAQAEGLPLAETVARHAWVNAVHSFGVPDSELEIAIFDRTGGLLARTPFRQVG
;
A
#
# COMPACT_ATOMS: atom_id res chain seq x y z
N MET A 1 -3.20 -12.20 -9.73
CA MET A 1 -4.31 -11.40 -9.16
C MET A 1 -5.64 -11.60 -9.90
N ASP A 2 -5.65 -11.96 -11.19
CA ASP A 2 -6.92 -12.10 -11.94
C ASP A 2 -7.61 -13.48 -11.81
N GLU A 3 -6.87 -14.55 -11.49
CA GLU A 3 -7.44 -15.91 -11.37
C GLU A 3 -8.38 -16.10 -10.18
N MET A 4 -8.47 -15.13 -9.26
CA MET A 4 -9.29 -15.20 -8.04
C MET A 4 -10.46 -14.21 -8.02
N ARG A 5 -10.69 -13.43 -9.09
CA ARG A 5 -11.74 -12.41 -9.07
C ARG A 5 -13.12 -13.08 -9.26
N PRO A 6 -14.04 -12.98 -8.28
CA PRO A 6 -15.39 -13.53 -8.42
C PRO A 6 -16.12 -12.92 -9.62
N GLN A 7 -16.95 -13.73 -10.32
CA GLN A 7 -17.86 -13.21 -11.35
C GLN A 7 -19.06 -12.53 -10.68
N GLY A 8 -19.33 -11.27 -11.03
CA GLY A 8 -20.46 -10.49 -10.52
C GLY A 8 -20.06 -9.13 -9.94
N GLU A 9 -21.03 -8.43 -9.32
CA GLU A 9 -20.77 -7.21 -8.57
C GLU A 9 -20.00 -7.55 -7.28
N LEU A 10 -18.81 -6.97 -7.12
CA LEU A 10 -17.96 -7.27 -5.98
C LEU A 10 -18.51 -6.64 -4.70
N ARG A 11 -18.60 -7.46 -3.65
CA ARG A 11 -19.07 -7.05 -2.34
C ARG A 11 -18.01 -6.19 -1.65
N ARG A 12 -18.43 -5.02 -1.20
CA ARG A 12 -17.61 -4.14 -0.35
C ARG A 12 -17.51 -4.70 1.06
N GLY A 13 -16.43 -4.35 1.74
CA GLY A 13 -16.20 -4.70 3.13
C GLY A 13 -16.04 -3.49 4.03
N TRP A 14 -15.59 -3.76 5.25
CA TRP A 14 -15.34 -2.77 6.29
C TRP A 14 -13.88 -2.76 6.67
N THR A 15 -13.36 -1.56 6.87
CA THR A 15 -11.96 -1.35 7.28
C THR A 15 -11.75 -1.72 8.74
N THR A 16 -10.50 -1.99 9.15
CA THR A 16 -10.19 -2.21 10.58
C THR A 16 -10.59 -1.01 11.43
N GLY A 17 -10.50 0.21 10.90
CA GLY A 17 -10.97 1.43 11.56
C GLY A 17 -12.48 1.47 11.82
N ALA A 18 -13.30 1.03 10.86
CA ALA A 18 -14.75 0.94 11.06
C ALA A 18 -15.11 -0.12 12.10
N CYS A 19 -14.49 -1.30 12.03
CA CYS A 19 -14.66 -2.35 13.04
C CYS A 19 -14.24 -1.86 14.45
N ALA A 20 -13.12 -1.14 14.56
CA ALA A 20 -12.66 -0.58 15.82
C ALA A 20 -13.61 0.48 16.40
N ALA A 21 -14.18 1.35 15.55
CA ALA A 21 -15.17 2.36 15.97
C ALA A 21 -16.47 1.71 16.45
N ALA A 22 -16.97 0.70 15.73
CA ALA A 22 -18.14 -0.09 16.11
C ALA A 22 -17.93 -0.81 17.46
N ALA A 23 -16.80 -1.51 17.60
CA ALA A 23 -16.40 -2.17 18.84
C ALA A 23 -16.32 -1.17 20.01
N ALA A 24 -15.66 -0.02 19.82
CA ALA A 24 -15.50 0.98 20.87
C ALA A 24 -16.84 1.55 21.33
N LYS A 25 -17.76 1.83 20.39
CA LYS A 25 -19.11 2.32 20.71
C LYS A 25 -19.90 1.32 21.55
N SER A 26 -19.91 0.05 21.15
CA SER A 26 -20.64 -0.98 21.89
C SER A 26 -20.03 -1.27 23.26
N ALA A 27 -18.70 -1.33 23.35
CA ALA A 27 -17.98 -1.47 24.61
C ALA A 27 -18.29 -0.32 25.57
N TYR A 28 -18.29 0.93 25.09
CA TYR A 28 -18.65 2.09 25.90
C TYR A 28 -20.09 2.00 26.43
N CYS A 29 -21.07 1.63 25.60
CA CYS A 29 -22.44 1.44 26.04
C CYS A 29 -22.53 0.32 27.09
N GLY A 30 -21.89 -0.82 26.86
CA GLY A 30 -21.85 -1.94 27.79
C GLY A 30 -21.21 -1.58 29.13
N TRP A 31 -20.22 -0.68 29.14
CA TRP A 31 -19.61 -0.15 30.35
C TRP A 31 -20.57 0.75 31.13
N VAL A 32 -21.19 1.73 30.46
CA VAL A 32 -22.00 2.77 31.13
C VAL A 32 -23.38 2.27 31.55
N THR A 33 -24.04 1.49 30.69
CA THR A 33 -25.44 1.07 30.91
C THR A 33 -25.57 -0.39 31.33
N GLY A 34 -24.50 -1.17 31.14
CA GLY A 34 -24.54 -2.62 31.29
C GLY A 34 -25.11 -3.37 30.09
N ALA A 35 -25.61 -2.67 29.07
CA ALA A 35 -26.16 -3.24 27.85
C ALA A 35 -25.30 -2.88 26.63
N PHE A 36 -24.87 -3.91 25.90
CA PHE A 36 -24.09 -3.78 24.67
C PHE A 36 -25.03 -3.56 23.48
N LEU A 37 -24.58 -2.77 22.50
CA LEU A 37 -25.29 -2.57 21.25
C LEU A 37 -24.94 -3.71 20.29
N ASP A 38 -25.93 -4.53 19.93
CA ASP A 38 -25.79 -5.60 18.94
C ASP A 38 -27.07 -5.77 18.11
N PRO A 39 -27.05 -5.44 16.81
CA PRO A 39 -25.93 -4.85 16.09
C PRO A 39 -25.68 -3.39 16.50
N VAL A 40 -24.43 -2.93 16.37
CA VAL A 40 -24.04 -1.53 16.63
C VAL A 40 -23.94 -0.75 15.32
N GLU A 41 -24.62 0.39 15.25
CA GLU A 41 -24.49 1.33 14.13
C GLU A 41 -23.42 2.40 14.39
N ILE A 42 -22.61 2.73 13.40
CA ILE A 42 -21.69 3.88 13.42
C ILE A 42 -21.85 4.74 12.17
N THR A 43 -21.53 6.02 12.28
CA THR A 43 -21.47 6.93 11.13
C THR A 43 -20.08 6.88 10.50
N LEU A 44 -19.99 6.57 9.21
CA LEU A 44 -18.73 6.61 8.45
C LEU A 44 -18.43 8.03 7.95
N PRO A 45 -17.18 8.33 7.54
CA PRO A 45 -16.80 9.63 6.98
C PRO A 45 -17.66 10.10 5.79
N GLY A 46 -18.22 9.17 5.01
CA GLY A 46 -19.12 9.46 3.90
C GLY A 46 -20.59 9.66 4.30
N GLY A 47 -20.91 9.66 5.60
CA GLY A 47 -22.26 9.81 6.15
C GLY A 47 -23.10 8.53 6.19
N GLN A 48 -22.63 7.41 5.63
CA GLN A 48 -23.32 6.13 5.72
C GLN A 48 -23.37 5.63 7.17
N ARG A 49 -24.45 4.94 7.55
CA ARG A 49 -24.64 4.36 8.89
C ARG A 49 -24.81 2.84 8.87
N PRO A 50 -23.77 2.05 8.55
CA PRO A 50 -23.86 0.60 8.60
C PRO A 50 -23.94 0.07 10.04
N ALA A 51 -24.54 -1.12 10.18
CA ALA A 51 -24.64 -1.86 11.42
C ALA A 51 -23.65 -3.04 11.45
N PHE A 52 -23.05 -3.30 12.61
CA PHE A 52 -22.04 -4.33 12.82
C PHE A 52 -22.50 -5.29 13.92
N ALA A 53 -22.48 -6.60 13.65
CA ALA A 53 -22.78 -7.62 14.64
C ALA A 53 -21.59 -7.83 15.58
N LEU A 54 -21.85 -7.97 16.88
CA LEU A 54 -20.82 -8.30 17.85
C LEU A 54 -20.40 -9.77 17.72
N ALA A 55 -19.09 -10.00 17.72
CA ALA A 55 -18.51 -11.33 17.83
C ALA A 55 -18.02 -11.64 19.25
N ARG A 56 -17.81 -10.61 20.06
CA ARG A 56 -17.33 -10.71 21.45
C ARG A 56 -17.88 -9.55 22.26
N GLN A 57 -18.20 -9.79 23.52
CA GLN A 57 -18.51 -8.76 24.51
C GLN A 57 -18.20 -9.27 25.91
N ALA A 58 -17.70 -8.41 26.79
CA ALA A 58 -17.54 -8.72 28.21
C ALA A 58 -17.48 -7.46 29.06
N LYS A 59 -17.99 -7.53 30.29
CA LYS A 59 -17.73 -6.52 31.32
C LYS A 59 -16.35 -6.77 31.93
N LEU A 60 -15.62 -5.70 32.20
CA LEU A 60 -14.32 -5.76 32.87
C LEU A 60 -14.44 -5.19 34.28
N ALA A 61 -13.40 -5.35 35.11
CA ALA A 61 -13.37 -4.75 36.45
C ALA A 61 -13.50 -3.22 36.37
N GLU A 62 -12.81 -2.62 35.40
CA GLU A 62 -12.96 -1.22 35.02
C GLU A 62 -13.22 -1.16 33.52
N GLY A 63 -14.45 -0.81 33.13
CA GLY A 63 -14.82 -0.72 31.72
C GLY A 63 -15.57 -1.93 31.18
N ALA A 64 -15.55 -2.05 29.85
CA ALA A 64 -16.06 -3.19 29.12
C ALA A 64 -15.30 -3.35 27.80
N GLU A 65 -15.47 -4.51 27.17
CA GLU A 65 -14.92 -4.81 25.86
C GLU A 65 -15.99 -5.30 24.90
N ALA A 66 -15.80 -5.01 23.62
CA ALA A 66 -16.58 -5.58 22.53
C ALA A 66 -15.65 -5.87 21.35
N GLY A 67 -16.03 -6.81 20.49
CA GLY A 67 -15.24 -7.21 19.33
C GLY A 67 -16.09 -7.43 18.10
N ILE A 68 -15.56 -7.01 16.95
CA ILE A 68 -16.15 -7.16 15.62
C ILE A 68 -15.22 -8.00 14.77
N VAL A 69 -15.73 -9.03 14.11
CA VAL A 69 -14.97 -9.75 13.07
C VAL A 69 -14.99 -8.91 11.80
N LYS A 70 -13.79 -8.56 11.30
CA LYS A 70 -13.65 -7.79 10.07
C LYS A 70 -14.09 -8.60 8.87
N ASP A 71 -15.03 -8.04 8.13
CA ASP A 71 -15.45 -8.56 6.84
C ASP A 71 -14.92 -7.64 5.72
N ALA A 72 -13.94 -8.12 4.96
CA ALA A 72 -13.33 -7.36 3.86
C ALA A 72 -14.13 -7.40 2.54
N GLY A 73 -15.31 -8.02 2.51
CA GLY A 73 -16.02 -8.22 1.25
C GLY A 73 -15.27 -9.23 0.37
N ASP A 74 -15.16 -8.93 -0.92
CA ASP A 74 -14.42 -9.75 -1.90
C ASP A 74 -12.98 -9.28 -2.11
N ASP A 75 -12.48 -8.36 -1.29
CA ASP A 75 -11.07 -7.96 -1.34
C ASP A 75 -10.17 -9.08 -0.75
N PRO A 76 -9.08 -9.47 -1.42
CA PRO A 76 -8.11 -10.43 -0.88
C PRO A 76 -7.23 -9.81 0.22
N ASP A 77 -7.89 -9.28 1.26
CA ASP A 77 -7.29 -8.60 2.40
C ASP A 77 -6.86 -9.63 3.46
N VAL A 78 -5.57 -9.63 3.80
CA VAL A 78 -4.99 -10.52 4.81
C VAL A 78 -5.57 -10.34 6.22
N THR A 79 -6.29 -9.24 6.46
CA THR A 79 -6.99 -8.94 7.72
C THR A 79 -8.48 -9.31 7.67
N HIS A 80 -8.98 -9.91 6.58
CA HIS A 80 -10.32 -10.50 6.54
C HIS A 80 -10.45 -11.60 7.61
N GLY A 81 -11.57 -11.62 8.33
CA GLY A 81 -11.83 -12.56 9.42
C GLY A 81 -11.12 -12.24 10.73
N ALA A 82 -10.27 -11.21 10.78
CA ALA A 82 -9.61 -10.82 12.02
C ALA A 82 -10.61 -10.21 13.02
N LEU A 83 -10.54 -10.65 14.28
CA LEU A 83 -11.31 -10.05 15.37
C LEU A 83 -10.65 -8.73 15.80
N VAL A 84 -11.38 -7.63 15.67
CA VAL A 84 -10.97 -6.31 16.18
C VAL A 84 -11.70 -6.07 17.49
N VAL A 85 -10.96 -6.00 18.59
CA VAL A 85 -11.49 -5.79 19.95
C VAL A 85 -11.20 -4.36 20.40
N ALA A 86 -12.19 -3.71 21.00
CA ALA A 86 -12.00 -2.46 21.71
C ALA A 86 -12.34 -2.67 23.19
N GLN A 87 -11.43 -2.27 24.07
CA GLN A 87 -11.68 -2.15 25.50
C GLN A 87 -11.82 -0.66 25.82
N VAL A 88 -12.90 -0.29 26.50
CA VAL A 88 -13.20 1.09 26.88
C VAL A 88 -13.40 1.16 28.38
N GLY A 89 -12.72 2.11 29.02
CA GLY A 89 -12.80 2.37 30.45
C GLY A 89 -12.46 3.81 30.80
N PRO A 90 -12.35 4.14 32.10
CA PRO A 90 -12.12 5.51 32.53
C PRO A 90 -10.72 6.02 32.11
N ALA A 91 -10.60 7.32 31.87
CA ALA A 91 -9.33 8.03 31.82
C ALA A 91 -9.27 9.08 32.94
N LEU A 92 -8.09 9.69 33.12
CA LEU A 92 -7.94 10.82 34.05
C LEU A 92 -8.82 11.99 33.62
N ALA A 93 -9.35 12.72 34.59
CA ALA A 93 -10.19 13.89 34.32
C ALA A 93 -9.45 14.90 33.44
N GLY A 94 -10.11 15.34 32.36
CA GLY A 94 -9.55 16.26 31.36
C GLY A 94 -8.64 15.63 30.32
N ALA A 95 -8.43 14.31 30.33
CA ALA A 95 -7.61 13.62 29.33
C ALA A 95 -8.31 13.46 27.96
N GLY A 96 -9.64 13.58 27.91
CA GLY A 96 -10.43 13.30 26.72
C GLY A 96 -10.36 11.83 26.32
N ILE A 97 -10.27 11.56 25.01
CA ILE A 97 -10.19 10.21 24.46
C ILE A 97 -8.73 9.83 24.24
N VAL A 98 -8.22 8.91 25.06
CA VAL A 98 -6.84 8.41 25.02
C VAL A 98 -6.80 7.07 24.29
N PHE A 99 -5.92 6.95 23.29
CA PHE A 99 -5.76 5.72 22.51
C PHE A 99 -4.59 4.88 23.02
N ARG A 100 -4.78 3.56 23.11
CA ARG A 100 -3.75 2.58 23.47
C ARG A 100 -3.73 1.41 22.48
N ALA A 101 -2.54 0.84 22.28
CA ALA A 101 -2.37 -0.43 21.58
C ALA A 101 -2.55 -1.57 22.58
N GLY A 102 -3.46 -2.49 22.29
CA GLY A 102 -3.52 -3.82 22.89
C GLY A 102 -2.78 -4.85 22.03
N GLU A 103 -2.99 -6.13 22.35
CA GLU A 103 -2.38 -7.24 21.61
C GLU A 103 -2.60 -7.10 20.09
N GLY A 104 -1.54 -7.29 19.31
CA GLY A 104 -1.61 -7.35 17.85
C GLY A 104 -1.94 -6.03 17.13
N VAL A 105 -1.98 -4.90 17.85
CA VAL A 105 -1.92 -3.55 17.27
C VAL A 105 -0.48 -3.03 17.39
N GLY A 106 0.07 -2.57 16.27
CA GLY A 106 1.47 -2.16 16.22
C GLY A 106 1.75 -0.81 16.87
N THR A 107 3.03 -0.55 17.14
CA THR A 107 3.56 0.74 17.57
C THR A 107 4.46 1.31 16.48
N VAL A 108 4.35 2.63 16.25
CA VAL A 108 5.17 3.34 15.27
C VAL A 108 6.59 3.53 15.82
N THR A 109 7.59 3.05 15.10
CA THR A 109 9.02 3.12 15.49
C THR A 109 9.85 3.96 14.53
N LEU A 110 9.34 4.28 13.34
CA LEU A 110 9.99 5.14 12.35
C LEU A 110 9.17 6.40 12.06
N PRO A 111 9.81 7.53 11.73
CA PRO A 111 9.09 8.75 11.32
C PRO A 111 8.54 8.62 9.89
N GLY A 112 7.68 9.56 9.48
CA GLY A 112 7.13 9.66 8.11
C GLY A 112 5.69 9.15 7.97
N LEU A 113 5.20 8.38 8.95
CA LEU A 113 3.78 8.08 9.08
C LEU A 113 3.02 9.29 9.64
N PRO A 114 1.68 9.38 9.43
CA PRO A 114 0.86 10.45 10.01
C PRO A 114 0.63 10.26 11.52
N LEU A 115 1.51 9.51 12.18
CA LEU A 115 1.50 9.17 13.58
C LEU A 115 2.93 9.37 14.13
N PRO A 116 3.09 10.03 15.28
CA PRO A 116 4.37 10.14 15.96
C PRO A 116 5.01 8.78 16.30
N VAL A 117 6.33 8.77 16.43
CA VAL A 117 7.05 7.60 16.98
C VAL A 117 6.62 7.38 18.43
N GLY A 118 6.40 6.11 18.80
CA GLY A 118 5.89 5.69 20.10
C GLY A 118 4.37 5.57 20.17
N GLU A 119 3.63 6.11 19.20
CA GLU A 119 2.17 6.04 19.20
C GLU A 119 1.63 4.68 18.73
N PRO A 120 0.45 4.24 19.23
CA PRO A 120 -0.31 3.15 18.64
C PRO A 120 -0.58 3.41 17.16
N ALA A 121 -0.43 2.38 16.32
CA ALA A 121 -0.68 2.40 14.88
C ALA A 121 -2.17 2.47 14.53
N ILE A 122 -2.90 3.38 15.19
CA ILE A 122 -4.30 3.72 14.94
C ILE A 122 -4.29 5.03 14.17
N ASN A 123 -4.49 4.96 12.86
CA ASN A 123 -4.34 6.12 11.97
C ASN A 123 -5.35 7.24 12.29
N PRO A 124 -5.10 8.48 11.83
CA PRO A 124 -5.93 9.64 12.18
C PRO A 124 -7.42 9.44 11.89
N MET A 125 -7.78 8.89 10.73
CA MET A 125 -9.19 8.70 10.37
C MET A 125 -9.90 7.62 11.20
N PRO A 126 -9.29 6.46 11.48
CA PRO A 126 -9.79 5.55 12.50
C PRO A 126 -9.95 6.19 13.89
N ARG A 127 -9.00 7.02 14.34
CA ARG A 127 -9.17 7.76 15.60
C ARG A 127 -10.40 8.66 15.54
N GLU A 128 -10.63 9.34 14.43
CA GLU A 128 -11.79 10.20 14.25
C GLU A 128 -13.11 9.42 14.25
N MET A 129 -13.19 8.30 13.52
CA MET A 129 -14.36 7.42 13.54
C MET A 129 -14.67 6.93 14.96
N ILE A 130 -13.64 6.54 15.74
CA ILE A 130 -13.81 6.13 17.13
C ILE A 130 -14.31 7.30 17.98
N ARG A 131 -13.72 8.49 17.84
CA ARG A 131 -14.16 9.69 18.59
C ARG A 131 -15.60 10.05 18.30
N GLN A 132 -16.00 10.02 17.04
CA GLN A 132 -17.38 10.28 16.63
C GLN A 132 -18.34 9.24 17.22
N ALA A 133 -18.01 7.95 17.10
CA ALA A 133 -18.84 6.87 17.62
C ALA A 133 -19.00 6.93 19.15
N LEU A 134 -17.93 7.28 19.87
CA LEU A 134 -17.98 7.52 21.32
C LEU A 134 -18.75 8.79 21.68
N THR A 135 -18.62 9.86 20.91
CA THR A 135 -19.37 11.11 21.14
C THR A 135 -20.88 10.86 21.04
N GLU A 136 -21.31 10.09 20.03
CA GLU A 136 -22.72 9.67 19.90
C GLU A 136 -23.17 8.85 21.12
N ALA A 137 -22.35 7.90 21.59
CA ALA A 137 -22.68 7.06 22.74
C ALA A 137 -22.70 7.84 24.07
N ILE A 138 -21.76 8.77 24.26
CA ILE A 138 -21.70 9.68 25.41
C ILE A 138 -22.99 10.50 25.46
N ALA A 139 -23.41 11.08 24.33
CA ALA A 139 -24.64 11.87 24.26
C ALA A 139 -25.88 11.03 24.59
N ALA A 140 -25.95 9.80 24.08
CA ALA A 140 -27.09 8.91 24.31
C ALA A 140 -27.20 8.37 25.74
N THR A 141 -26.07 8.25 26.45
CA THR A 141 -26.02 7.62 27.79
C THR A 141 -25.76 8.61 28.92
N SER A 142 -25.41 9.87 28.61
CA SER A 142 -24.90 10.85 29.58
C SER A 142 -23.71 10.35 30.41
N GLY A 143 -22.89 9.47 29.82
CA GLY A 143 -21.74 8.86 30.50
C GLY A 143 -20.45 9.70 30.49
N PRO A 144 -19.33 9.14 31.00
CA PRO A 144 -18.05 9.82 31.11
C PRO A 144 -17.44 10.25 29.76
N ARG A 145 -16.84 11.44 29.72
CA ARG A 145 -16.17 11.98 28.51
C ARG A 145 -14.70 11.60 28.42
N ASP A 146 -14.05 11.44 29.57
CA ASP A 146 -12.65 11.07 29.66
C ASP A 146 -12.53 9.54 29.66
N VAL A 147 -12.09 8.98 28.53
CA VAL A 147 -12.07 7.53 28.30
C VAL A 147 -10.76 7.04 27.69
N THR A 148 -10.32 5.89 28.16
CA THR A 148 -9.22 5.15 27.56
C THR A 148 -9.80 4.12 26.59
N VAL A 149 -9.31 4.13 25.35
CA VAL A 149 -9.69 3.18 24.30
C VAL A 149 -8.47 2.36 23.91
N THR A 150 -8.48 1.08 24.28
CA THR A 150 -7.44 0.13 23.89
C THR A 150 -7.96 -0.73 22.74
N ILE A 151 -7.31 -0.68 21.59
CA ILE A 151 -7.66 -1.51 20.44
C ILE A 151 -6.70 -2.70 20.36
N ALA A 152 -7.24 -3.90 20.21
CA ALA A 152 -6.48 -5.14 20.06
C ALA A 152 -6.98 -5.93 18.83
N ILE A 153 -6.09 -6.68 18.22
CA ILE A 153 -6.38 -7.69 17.21
C ILE A 153 -5.68 -8.97 17.67
N PRO A 154 -6.37 -9.91 18.35
CA PRO A 154 -5.74 -11.16 18.78
C PRO A 154 -5.06 -11.89 17.62
N GLY A 155 -3.79 -12.29 17.81
CA GLY A 155 -2.97 -12.86 16.73
C GLY A 155 -2.52 -11.88 15.64
N GLY A 156 -2.78 -10.58 15.81
CA GLY A 156 -2.48 -9.53 14.83
C GLY A 156 -1.00 -9.37 14.51
N GLU A 157 -0.10 -9.70 15.45
CA GLU A 157 1.34 -9.68 15.19
C GLU A 157 1.74 -10.67 14.08
N ALA A 158 1.17 -11.87 14.08
CA ALA A 158 1.45 -12.87 13.05
C ALA A 158 0.91 -12.44 11.68
N ILE A 159 -0.25 -11.77 11.64
CA ILE A 159 -0.81 -11.22 10.41
C ILE A 159 0.06 -10.06 9.90
N ALA A 160 0.54 -9.19 10.79
CA ALA A 160 1.38 -8.04 10.44
C ALA A 160 2.69 -8.40 9.74
N ARG A 161 3.27 -9.57 10.01
CA ARG A 161 4.47 -10.07 9.30
C ARG A 161 4.23 -10.30 7.81
N LYS A 162 2.96 -10.42 7.38
CA LYS A 162 2.55 -10.58 5.98
C LYS A 162 2.11 -9.26 5.33
N THR A 163 2.35 -8.13 5.99
CA THR A 163 1.97 -6.79 5.50
C THR A 163 3.20 -5.91 5.32
N MET A 164 2.98 -4.68 4.85
CA MET A 164 4.01 -3.65 4.76
C MET A 164 4.36 -3.03 6.12
N ASN A 165 3.68 -3.39 7.21
CA ASN A 165 3.88 -2.79 8.53
C ASN A 165 5.36 -2.82 9.00
N PRO A 166 6.07 -3.96 8.94
CA PRO A 166 7.48 -4.00 9.37
C PRO A 166 8.35 -3.01 8.59
N ARG A 167 8.14 -2.92 7.27
CA ARG A 167 8.88 -2.00 6.38
C ARG A 167 8.59 -0.53 6.71
N LEU A 168 7.35 -0.22 7.08
CA LEU A 168 6.93 1.12 7.49
C LEU A 168 7.34 1.48 8.93
N GLY A 169 8.06 0.60 9.63
CA GLY A 169 8.43 0.82 11.03
C GLY A 169 7.24 0.71 11.97
N ILE A 170 6.36 -0.25 11.73
CA ILE A 170 5.24 -0.57 12.62
C ILE A 170 5.50 -1.97 13.17
N VAL A 171 5.81 -2.04 14.47
CA VAL A 171 6.30 -3.25 15.15
C VAL A 171 5.26 -3.74 16.16
N GLY A 172 5.17 -5.06 16.35
CA GLY A 172 4.30 -5.69 17.36
C GLY A 172 2.85 -5.90 16.91
N GLY A 173 2.46 -5.46 15.71
CA GLY A 173 1.08 -5.65 15.26
C GLY A 173 0.67 -4.92 13.99
N LEU A 174 -0.62 -5.01 13.70
CA LEU A 174 -1.28 -4.39 12.56
C LEU A 174 -1.58 -2.92 12.81
N SER A 175 -1.79 -2.20 11.72
CA SER A 175 -2.29 -0.83 11.76
C SER A 175 -3.82 -0.86 11.70
N ILE A 176 -4.46 -0.07 12.55
CA ILE A 176 -5.89 0.25 12.41
C ILE A 176 -5.96 1.38 11.38
N LEU A 177 -6.53 1.08 10.20
CA LEU A 177 -6.50 1.92 9.01
C LEU A 177 -7.87 1.92 8.32
N GLY A 178 -8.05 2.85 7.37
CA GLY A 178 -9.30 3.04 6.65
C GLY A 178 -9.71 4.52 6.63
N THR A 179 -9.71 5.15 5.46
CA THR A 179 -10.05 6.57 5.31
C THR A 179 -11.54 6.81 5.14
N THR A 180 -12.26 5.85 4.58
CA THR A 180 -13.71 5.96 4.30
C THR A 180 -14.55 5.06 5.20
N GLY A 181 -13.92 4.20 5.99
CA GLY A 181 -14.59 3.10 6.69
C GLY A 181 -14.87 1.87 5.81
N ILE A 182 -14.78 2.00 4.48
CA ILE A 182 -15.19 0.99 3.50
C ILE A 182 -13.97 0.38 2.78
N VAL A 183 -13.95 -0.93 2.66
CA VAL A 183 -13.02 -1.67 1.80
C VAL A 183 -13.64 -1.81 0.41
N ILE A 184 -12.95 -1.30 -0.60
CA ILE A 184 -13.31 -1.47 -2.01
C ILE A 184 -12.40 -2.56 -2.58
N PRO A 185 -12.94 -3.69 -3.05
CA PRO A 185 -12.13 -4.78 -3.59
C PRO A 185 -11.22 -4.35 -4.74
N PHE A 186 -9.96 -4.79 -4.70
CA PHE A 186 -8.94 -4.52 -5.72
C PHE A 186 -8.71 -3.01 -5.97
N SER A 187 -8.77 -2.20 -4.92
CA SER A 187 -8.64 -0.74 -5.01
C SER A 187 -7.22 -0.31 -5.38
N CYS A 188 -7.06 0.27 -6.58
CA CYS A 188 -5.82 0.94 -6.97
C CYS A 188 -5.44 2.07 -5.99
N ALA A 189 -6.44 2.77 -5.42
CA ALA A 189 -6.18 3.86 -4.48
C ALA A 189 -5.51 3.37 -3.19
N ALA A 190 -5.86 2.18 -2.70
CA ALA A 190 -5.22 1.57 -1.53
C ALA A 190 -3.74 1.25 -1.81
N TRP A 191 -3.43 0.72 -3.00
CA TRP A 191 -2.06 0.45 -3.43
C TRP A 191 -1.24 1.73 -3.62
N ILE A 192 -1.81 2.76 -4.25
CA ILE A 192 -1.15 4.06 -4.39
C ILE A 192 -0.82 4.67 -3.02
N HIS A 193 -1.73 4.52 -2.05
CA HIS A 193 -1.48 5.02 -0.70
C HIS A 193 -0.33 4.27 0.00
N SER A 194 -0.14 2.97 -0.24
CA SER A 194 1.01 2.23 0.32
C SER A 194 2.35 2.71 -0.27
N ILE A 195 2.38 2.99 -1.58
CA ILE A 195 3.53 3.62 -2.26
C ILE A 195 3.89 4.95 -1.59
N HIS A 196 2.89 5.80 -1.35
CA HIS A 196 3.11 7.10 -0.70
C HIS A 196 3.68 6.94 0.71
N ARG A 197 3.13 6.03 1.53
CA ARG A 197 3.63 5.79 2.89
C ARG A 197 5.07 5.28 2.90
N GLY A 198 5.43 4.39 1.97
CA GLY A 198 6.81 3.92 1.84
C GLY A 198 7.78 5.07 1.54
N ILE A 199 7.42 5.94 0.59
CA ILE A 199 8.22 7.12 0.24
C ILE A 199 8.35 8.08 1.42
N ASP A 200 7.27 8.33 2.16
CA ASP A 200 7.31 9.24 3.31
C ASP A 200 8.22 8.70 4.42
N VAL A 201 8.16 7.41 4.72
CA VAL A 201 9.07 6.76 5.69
C VAL A 201 10.52 6.83 5.21
N ALA A 202 10.79 6.52 3.94
CA ALA A 202 12.13 6.61 3.37
C ALA A 202 12.70 8.03 3.49
N ARG A 203 11.90 9.05 3.17
CA ARG A 203 12.29 10.46 3.28
C ARG A 203 12.53 10.89 4.71
N ALA A 204 11.61 10.54 5.62
CA ALA A 204 11.69 10.94 7.01
C ALA A 204 12.85 10.25 7.76
N THR A 205 13.30 9.10 7.28
CA THR A 205 14.49 8.38 7.79
C THR A 205 15.79 8.87 7.15
N GLY A 206 15.73 9.87 6.27
CA GLY A 206 16.91 10.48 5.64
C GLY A 206 17.48 9.70 4.45
N LEU A 207 16.75 8.72 3.92
CA LEU A 207 17.20 7.96 2.75
C LEU A 207 17.19 8.86 1.51
N THR A 208 18.33 8.89 0.83
CA THR A 208 18.52 9.70 -0.37
C THR A 208 18.26 8.94 -1.66
N HIS A 209 18.10 7.60 -1.58
CA HIS A 209 17.87 6.73 -2.73
C HIS A 209 16.69 5.80 -2.45
N VAL A 210 15.69 5.82 -3.31
CA VAL A 210 14.57 4.87 -3.31
C VAL A 210 14.49 4.12 -4.64
N ALA A 211 14.01 2.88 -4.60
CA ALA A 211 13.78 2.08 -5.79
C ALA A 211 12.34 1.58 -5.84
N GLY A 212 11.62 1.93 -6.91
CA GLY A 212 10.31 1.36 -7.23
C GLY A 212 10.47 0.09 -8.03
N ALA A 213 9.95 -1.03 -7.53
CA ALA A 213 10.03 -2.31 -8.22
C ALA A 213 8.65 -2.82 -8.69
N THR A 214 8.60 -3.39 -9.90
CA THR A 214 7.34 -3.94 -10.45
C THR A 214 6.88 -5.24 -9.80
N GLY A 215 7.72 -5.83 -8.96
CA GLY A 215 7.45 -7.08 -8.26
C GLY A 215 8.68 -7.59 -7.52
N SER A 216 8.50 -8.67 -6.74
CA SER A 216 9.49 -9.22 -5.81
C SER A 216 10.84 -9.56 -6.45
N THR A 217 10.85 -10.13 -7.66
CA THR A 217 12.12 -10.44 -8.36
C THR A 217 12.92 -9.18 -8.68
N SER A 218 12.28 -8.16 -9.25
CA SER A 218 12.94 -6.87 -9.54
C SER A 218 13.32 -6.13 -8.25
N GLU A 219 12.53 -6.25 -7.19
CA GLU A 219 12.80 -5.66 -5.87
C GLU A 219 14.09 -6.25 -5.28
N ALA A 220 14.18 -7.58 -5.21
CA ALA A 220 15.38 -8.25 -4.71
C ALA A 220 16.62 -7.98 -5.58
N ALA A 221 16.44 -7.87 -6.90
CA ALA A 221 17.54 -7.60 -7.81
C ALA A 221 18.07 -6.16 -7.68
N VAL A 222 17.18 -5.16 -7.62
CA VAL A 222 17.59 -3.75 -7.43
C VAL A 222 18.16 -3.52 -6.03
N GLN A 223 17.65 -4.23 -5.02
CA GLN A 223 18.22 -4.22 -3.68
C GLN A 223 19.69 -4.65 -3.70
N ARG A 224 20.00 -5.79 -4.34
CA ARG A 224 21.38 -6.28 -4.47
C ARG A 224 22.25 -5.36 -5.32
N LEU A 225 21.70 -4.78 -6.38
CA LEU A 225 22.42 -3.90 -7.30
C LEU A 225 22.99 -2.66 -6.58
N HIS A 226 22.20 -2.08 -5.66
CA HIS A 226 22.53 -0.81 -5.02
C HIS A 226 22.76 -0.89 -3.50
N GLY A 227 22.64 -2.09 -2.90
CA GLY A 227 22.78 -2.28 -1.46
C GLY A 227 21.71 -1.55 -0.64
N LEU A 228 20.47 -1.50 -1.15
CA LEU A 228 19.38 -0.75 -0.53
C LEU A 228 18.83 -1.44 0.73
N SER A 229 18.47 -0.64 1.73
CA SER A 229 17.68 -1.11 2.86
C SER A 229 16.25 -1.42 2.44
N GLU A 230 15.52 -2.19 3.25
CA GLU A 230 14.12 -2.50 2.96
C GLU A 230 13.23 -1.25 2.87
N GLN A 231 13.53 -0.21 3.66
CA GLN A 231 12.79 1.06 3.66
C GLN A 231 12.99 1.87 2.37
N ALA A 232 14.09 1.64 1.64
CA ALA A 232 14.33 2.26 0.33
C ALA A 232 13.58 1.54 -0.80
N LEU A 233 13.04 0.34 -0.56
CA LEU A 233 12.34 -0.46 -1.56
C LEU A 233 10.84 -0.14 -1.52
N ILE A 234 10.34 0.36 -2.63
CA ILE A 234 8.94 0.73 -2.82
C ILE A 234 8.30 -0.30 -3.74
N ASP A 235 7.36 -1.08 -3.20
CA ASP A 235 6.53 -1.97 -4.02
C ASP A 235 5.53 -1.13 -4.83
N MET A 236 5.98 -0.68 -6.00
CA MET A 236 5.16 0.12 -6.90
C MET A 236 4.19 -0.73 -7.72
N GLY A 237 4.41 -2.05 -7.78
CA GLY A 237 3.71 -2.94 -8.70
C GLY A 237 3.71 -2.37 -10.12
N ASP A 238 2.53 -2.25 -10.71
CA ASP A 238 2.37 -1.69 -12.05
C ASP A 238 2.19 -0.16 -12.10
N PHE A 239 2.15 0.51 -10.95
CA PHE A 239 1.79 1.93 -10.83
C PHE A 239 3.00 2.87 -10.87
N ALA A 240 3.83 2.78 -11.91
CA ALA A 240 4.99 3.65 -12.09
C ALA A 240 4.62 5.14 -12.03
N GLY A 241 3.52 5.54 -12.69
CA GLY A 241 3.03 6.92 -12.63
C GLY A 241 2.60 7.37 -11.25
N GLY A 242 2.02 6.46 -10.46
CA GLY A 242 1.63 6.73 -9.07
C GLY A 242 2.84 7.12 -8.23
N MET A 243 3.91 6.33 -8.34
CA MET A 243 5.17 6.58 -7.65
C MET A 243 5.84 7.88 -8.14
N LEU A 244 6.06 8.03 -9.46
CA LEU A 244 6.80 9.16 -10.03
C LEU A 244 6.11 10.50 -9.77
N LYS A 245 4.77 10.56 -9.90
CA LYS A 245 4.00 11.78 -9.61
C LYS A 245 4.02 12.15 -8.14
N TYR A 246 4.12 11.17 -7.24
CA TYR A 246 4.27 11.44 -5.81
C TYR A 246 5.67 11.97 -5.50
N LEU A 247 6.72 11.31 -6.02
CA LEU A 247 8.11 11.75 -5.86
C LEU A 247 8.36 13.15 -6.45
N ARG A 248 7.62 13.57 -7.48
CA ARG A 248 7.65 14.95 -7.97
C ARG A 248 7.33 15.99 -6.89
N ARG A 249 6.37 15.69 -6.00
CA ARG A 249 5.97 16.57 -4.89
C ARG A 249 6.77 16.30 -3.61
N HIS A 250 7.35 15.12 -3.51
CA HIS A 250 8.10 14.62 -2.36
C HIS A 250 9.47 14.12 -2.82
N PRO A 251 10.36 15.04 -3.26
CA PRO A 251 11.58 14.64 -3.94
C PRO A 251 12.55 13.90 -3.02
N VAL A 252 13.34 13.04 -3.65
CA VAL A 252 14.48 12.29 -3.13
C VAL A 252 15.63 12.44 -4.10
N ARG A 253 16.88 12.35 -3.64
CA ARG A 253 18.05 12.62 -4.48
C ARG A 253 18.20 11.62 -5.63
N ARG A 254 17.94 10.33 -5.39
CA ARG A 254 18.07 9.24 -6.38
C ARG A 254 16.81 8.39 -6.42
N VAL A 255 16.34 8.12 -7.63
CA VAL A 255 15.21 7.22 -7.89
C VAL A 255 15.64 6.16 -8.90
N THR A 256 15.41 4.89 -8.58
CA THR A 256 15.51 3.80 -9.56
C THR A 256 14.11 3.26 -9.85
N VAL A 257 13.75 3.12 -11.12
CA VAL A 257 12.58 2.35 -11.56
C VAL A 257 13.08 1.00 -12.05
N ALA A 258 12.73 -0.06 -11.32
CA ALA A 258 13.18 -1.42 -11.55
C ALA A 258 12.02 -2.31 -12.04
N GLY A 259 12.25 -3.08 -13.10
CA GLY A 259 11.24 -4.04 -13.52
C GLY A 259 11.67 -4.99 -14.64
N GLY A 260 10.75 -5.88 -15.00
CA GLY A 260 10.96 -6.81 -16.11
C GLY A 260 10.90 -6.12 -17.47
N PHE A 261 11.51 -6.74 -18.48
CA PHE A 261 11.59 -6.19 -19.85
C PHE A 261 10.24 -5.71 -20.41
N ALA A 262 9.19 -6.54 -20.34
CA ALA A 262 7.87 -6.17 -20.89
C ALA A 262 7.25 -4.94 -20.19
N LYS A 263 7.48 -4.76 -18.89
CA LYS A 263 6.99 -3.59 -18.13
C LYS A 263 7.76 -2.33 -18.53
N MET A 264 9.07 -2.47 -18.75
CA MET A 264 9.92 -1.37 -19.20
C MET A 264 9.67 -0.99 -20.66
N VAL A 265 9.30 -1.94 -21.52
CA VAL A 265 8.78 -1.66 -22.88
C VAL A 265 7.54 -0.77 -22.81
N LYS A 266 6.57 -1.09 -21.95
CA LYS A 266 5.37 -0.25 -21.75
C LYS A 266 5.70 1.16 -21.26
N LEU A 267 6.62 1.27 -20.31
CA LEU A 267 7.09 2.57 -19.85
C LEU A 267 7.80 3.33 -20.99
N GLY A 268 8.58 2.64 -21.83
CA GLY A 268 9.20 3.17 -23.04
C GLY A 268 8.20 3.61 -24.12
N GLN A 269 7.01 3.02 -24.15
CA GLN A 269 5.88 3.47 -24.97
C GLN A 269 5.12 4.68 -24.39
N GLY A 270 5.48 5.15 -23.19
CA GLY A 270 4.83 6.25 -22.50
C GLY A 270 3.71 5.84 -21.54
N MET A 271 3.50 4.55 -21.31
CA MET A 271 2.50 4.08 -20.35
C MET A 271 2.99 4.26 -18.91
N LEU A 272 2.13 4.80 -18.06
CA LEU A 272 2.42 5.01 -16.62
C LEU A 272 1.73 3.98 -15.71
N ASP A 273 0.77 3.24 -16.24
CA ASP A 273 0.23 2.02 -15.66
C ASP A 273 0.72 0.86 -16.52
N LEU A 274 1.52 -0.03 -15.93
CA LEU A 274 2.22 -1.10 -16.62
C LEU A 274 1.40 -2.41 -16.64
N HIS A 275 0.18 -2.38 -16.09
CA HIS A 275 -0.70 -3.53 -16.05
C HIS A 275 -1.15 -3.94 -17.46
N SER A 276 -1.40 -5.24 -17.69
CA SER A 276 -1.85 -5.75 -19.00
C SER A 276 -3.15 -5.09 -19.47
N ARG A 277 -4.09 -4.85 -18.55
CA ARG A 277 -5.36 -4.17 -18.81
C ARG A 277 -5.23 -2.70 -19.22
N ALA A 278 -4.17 -2.01 -18.80
CA ALA A 278 -3.97 -0.61 -19.18
C ALA A 278 -3.54 -0.46 -20.66
N GLY A 279 -3.00 -1.52 -21.24
CA GLY A 279 -2.62 -1.60 -22.64
C GLY A 279 -1.60 -2.71 -22.91
N PRO A 280 -1.57 -3.27 -24.13
CA PRO A 280 -0.62 -4.30 -24.51
C PRO A 280 0.78 -3.70 -24.77
N VAL A 281 1.76 -4.59 -24.98
CA VAL A 281 3.02 -4.21 -25.62
C VAL A 281 2.72 -3.91 -27.08
N ASP A 282 3.23 -2.79 -27.58
CA ASP A 282 3.17 -2.44 -28.99
C ASP A 282 4.38 -3.04 -29.70
N PHE A 283 4.14 -4.11 -30.45
CA PHE A 283 5.19 -4.81 -31.19
C PHE A 283 5.71 -3.99 -32.39
N ALA A 284 4.91 -3.10 -32.97
CA ALA A 284 5.40 -2.19 -34.00
C ALA A 284 6.38 -1.17 -33.39
N TRP A 285 6.06 -0.67 -32.20
CA TRP A 285 7.01 0.15 -31.43
C TRP A 285 8.29 -0.64 -31.11
N LEU A 286 8.18 -1.89 -30.69
CA LEU A 286 9.34 -2.72 -30.36
C LEU A 286 10.20 -3.06 -31.59
N ALA A 287 9.58 -3.27 -32.75
CA ALA A 287 10.27 -3.47 -34.03
C ALA A 287 11.15 -2.27 -34.39
N ALA A 288 10.65 -1.05 -34.20
CA ALA A 288 11.46 0.15 -34.40
C ALA A 288 12.66 0.22 -33.43
N ARG A 289 12.54 -0.31 -32.20
CA ARG A 289 13.66 -0.39 -31.26
C ARG A 289 14.70 -1.43 -31.65
N ILE A 290 14.33 -2.49 -32.38
CA ILE A 290 15.29 -3.45 -32.98
C ILE A 290 16.19 -2.72 -33.97
N LEU A 291 15.60 -1.95 -34.89
CA LEU A 291 16.36 -1.18 -35.88
C LEU A 291 17.29 -0.16 -35.20
N GLU A 292 16.80 0.56 -34.19
CA GLU A 292 17.62 1.48 -33.40
C GLU A 292 18.76 0.81 -32.63
N ALA A 293 18.58 -0.45 -32.24
CA ALA A 293 19.63 -1.25 -31.60
C ALA A 293 20.64 -1.83 -32.60
N GLY A 294 20.51 -1.53 -33.90
CA GLY A 294 21.39 -2.04 -34.96
C GLY A 294 20.97 -3.39 -35.54
N GLY A 295 19.76 -3.85 -35.25
CA GLY A 295 19.21 -5.07 -35.84
C GLY A 295 18.83 -4.89 -37.32
N GLY A 296 18.87 -6.00 -38.08
CA GLY A 296 18.49 -6.00 -39.48
C GLY A 296 16.97 -5.90 -39.72
N GLU A 297 16.59 -5.46 -40.91
CA GLU A 297 15.18 -5.32 -41.32
C GLU A 297 14.39 -6.63 -41.20
N HIS A 298 15.02 -7.77 -41.47
CA HIS A 298 14.40 -9.09 -41.35
C HIS A 298 13.97 -9.41 -39.91
N LEU A 299 14.81 -9.10 -38.92
CA LEU A 299 14.45 -9.31 -37.51
C LEU A 299 13.33 -8.36 -37.11
N ALA A 300 13.42 -7.08 -37.50
CA ALA A 300 12.40 -6.09 -37.20
C ALA A 300 11.03 -6.44 -37.81
N ALA A 301 11.00 -6.93 -39.05
CA ALA A 301 9.78 -7.34 -39.74
C ALA A 301 9.07 -8.53 -39.08
N TRP A 302 9.83 -9.41 -38.41
CA TRP A 302 9.27 -10.55 -37.67
C TRP A 302 8.66 -10.16 -36.31
N VAL A 303 9.10 -9.06 -35.68
CA VAL A 303 8.66 -8.69 -34.32
C VAL A 303 7.13 -8.67 -34.13
N PRO A 304 6.31 -8.18 -35.06
CA PRO A 304 4.84 -8.22 -34.94
C PRO A 304 4.24 -9.63 -34.86
N GLU A 305 4.96 -10.65 -35.31
CA GLU A 305 4.55 -12.06 -35.25
C GLU A 305 4.91 -12.74 -33.93
N ALA A 306 5.72 -12.10 -33.08
CA ALA A 306 6.14 -12.65 -31.80
C ALA A 306 4.97 -12.72 -30.80
N ASN A 307 4.94 -13.77 -29.98
CA ASN A 307 3.89 -13.95 -28.99
C ASN A 307 4.11 -13.07 -27.76
N THR A 308 5.37 -12.80 -27.41
CA THR A 308 5.72 -12.04 -26.21
C THR A 308 6.90 -11.11 -26.43
N ALA A 309 6.95 -10.02 -25.66
CA ALA A 309 8.14 -9.15 -25.62
C ALA A 309 9.41 -9.89 -25.17
N LEU A 310 9.28 -10.95 -24.37
CA LEU A 310 10.42 -11.76 -23.95
C LEU A 310 11.01 -12.54 -25.13
N GLU A 311 10.16 -13.09 -26.00
CA GLU A 311 10.59 -13.79 -27.21
C GLU A 311 11.43 -12.88 -28.11
N VAL A 312 10.96 -11.64 -28.29
CA VAL A 312 11.70 -10.61 -29.05
C VAL A 312 13.05 -10.29 -28.41
N LEU A 313 13.09 -10.13 -27.09
CA LEU A 313 14.34 -9.91 -26.36
C LEU A 313 15.32 -11.07 -26.54
N GLN A 314 14.86 -12.31 -26.38
CA GLN A 314 15.71 -13.50 -26.50
C GLN A 314 16.32 -13.62 -27.90
N ARG A 315 15.52 -13.34 -28.94
CA ARG A 315 16.03 -13.35 -30.32
C ARG A 315 17.02 -12.22 -30.59
N ALA A 316 16.75 -11.02 -30.08
CA ALA A 316 17.68 -9.89 -30.17
C ALA A 316 19.01 -10.19 -29.45
N GLN A 317 18.96 -10.83 -28.28
CA GLN A 317 20.16 -11.26 -27.55
C GLN A 317 20.97 -12.32 -28.29
N ALA A 318 20.30 -13.27 -28.97
CA ALA A 318 20.98 -14.26 -29.80
C ALA A 318 21.74 -13.63 -30.98
N GLU A 319 21.29 -12.47 -31.46
CA GLU A 319 21.98 -11.66 -32.48
C GLU A 319 22.94 -10.62 -31.87
N GLY A 320 23.14 -10.61 -30.55
CA GLY A 320 24.06 -9.70 -29.86
C GLY A 320 23.58 -8.24 -29.78
N LEU A 321 22.28 -7.99 -29.98
CA LEU A 321 21.73 -6.63 -30.01
C LEU A 321 21.44 -6.09 -28.60
N PRO A 322 21.80 -4.83 -28.30
CA PRO A 322 21.56 -4.19 -27.00
C PRO A 322 20.10 -3.67 -26.86
N LEU A 323 19.10 -4.50 -27.19
CA LEU A 323 17.70 -4.08 -27.21
C LEU A 323 17.22 -3.59 -25.83
N ALA A 324 17.61 -4.26 -24.75
CA ALA A 324 17.24 -3.88 -23.39
C ALA A 324 17.76 -2.47 -23.02
N GLU A 325 18.95 -2.10 -23.48
CA GLU A 325 19.52 -0.76 -23.25
C GLU A 325 18.74 0.31 -24.01
N THR A 326 18.37 0.03 -25.26
CA THR A 326 17.52 0.92 -26.06
C THR A 326 16.16 1.12 -25.38
N VAL A 327 15.51 0.04 -24.92
CA VAL A 327 14.25 0.14 -24.18
C VAL A 327 14.41 0.94 -22.88
N ALA A 328 15.47 0.70 -22.11
CA ALA A 328 15.74 1.42 -20.86
C ALA A 328 15.86 2.94 -21.09
N ARG A 329 16.49 3.34 -22.21
CA ARG A 329 16.63 4.74 -22.60
C ARG A 329 15.28 5.40 -22.88
N HIS A 330 14.40 4.74 -23.63
CA HIS A 330 13.05 5.26 -23.90
C HIS A 330 12.18 5.29 -22.64
N ALA A 331 12.28 4.27 -21.79
CA ALA A 331 11.60 4.25 -20.49
C ALA A 331 12.06 5.42 -19.61
N TRP A 332 13.34 5.74 -19.62
CA TRP A 332 13.89 6.88 -18.89
C TRP A 332 13.30 8.20 -19.37
N VAL A 333 13.26 8.43 -20.69
CA VAL A 333 12.68 9.65 -21.29
C VAL A 333 11.23 9.87 -20.82
N ASN A 334 10.40 8.83 -20.87
CA ASN A 334 9.01 8.96 -20.44
C ASN A 334 8.83 9.10 -18.93
N ALA A 335 9.67 8.42 -18.15
CA ALA A 335 9.64 8.52 -16.69
C ALA A 335 10.04 9.93 -16.22
N VAL A 336 11.03 10.55 -16.87
CA VAL A 336 11.45 11.94 -16.62
C VAL A 336 10.30 12.93 -16.78
N HIS A 337 9.47 12.81 -17.83
CA HIS A 337 8.33 13.69 -18.03
C HIS A 337 7.32 13.66 -16.86
N SER A 338 7.15 12.50 -16.21
CA SER A 338 6.28 12.36 -15.06
C SER A 338 6.92 12.80 -13.75
N PHE A 339 8.22 12.52 -13.59
CA PHE A 339 8.98 12.81 -12.39
C PHE A 339 9.38 14.30 -12.31
N GLY A 340 10.10 14.81 -13.31
CA GLY A 340 10.33 16.25 -13.51
C GLY A 340 10.93 17.01 -12.33
N VAL A 341 11.84 16.42 -11.56
CA VAL A 341 12.55 17.06 -10.43
C VAL A 341 14.02 17.33 -10.82
N PRO A 342 14.40 18.58 -11.18
CA PRO A 342 15.70 18.87 -11.79
C PRO A 342 16.93 18.37 -11.00
N ASP A 343 16.91 18.50 -9.68
CA ASP A 343 18.03 18.14 -8.80
C ASP A 343 18.08 16.65 -8.42
N SER A 344 17.08 15.88 -8.84
CA SER A 344 17.03 14.44 -8.62
C SER A 344 17.65 13.68 -9.79
N GLU A 345 18.24 12.54 -9.49
CA GLU A 345 18.78 11.60 -10.48
C GLU A 345 17.81 10.43 -10.67
N LEU A 346 17.55 10.05 -11.93
CA LEU A 346 16.71 8.92 -12.29
C LEU A 346 17.53 7.82 -12.98
N GLU A 347 17.26 6.58 -12.62
CA GLU A 347 17.78 5.37 -13.24
C GLU A 347 16.63 4.43 -13.64
N ILE A 348 16.72 3.81 -14.82
CA ILE A 348 15.90 2.65 -15.18
C ILE A 348 16.77 1.40 -15.11
N ALA A 349 16.31 0.36 -14.41
CA ALA A 349 16.98 -0.94 -14.32
C ALA A 349 16.05 -2.06 -14.80
N ILE A 350 16.50 -2.82 -15.80
CA ILE A 350 15.75 -3.92 -16.39
C ILE A 350 16.35 -5.25 -15.92
N PHE A 351 15.50 -6.13 -15.39
CA PHE A 351 15.89 -7.45 -14.93
C PHE A 351 15.16 -8.56 -15.68
N ASP A 352 15.80 -9.73 -15.78
CA ASP A 352 15.16 -10.94 -16.26
C ASP A 352 14.32 -11.63 -15.15
N ARG A 353 13.71 -12.78 -15.48
CA ARG A 353 12.85 -13.53 -14.55
C ARG A 353 13.61 -14.18 -13.39
N THR A 354 14.93 -14.29 -13.48
CA THR A 354 15.82 -14.81 -12.43
C THR A 354 16.48 -13.69 -11.61
N GLY A 355 16.26 -12.42 -11.98
CA GLY A 355 16.87 -11.26 -11.34
C GLY A 355 18.25 -10.92 -11.89
N GLY A 356 18.64 -11.46 -13.04
CA GLY A 356 19.82 -11.06 -13.79
C GLY A 356 19.61 -9.67 -14.40
N LEU A 357 20.62 -8.79 -14.30
CA LEU A 357 20.57 -7.46 -14.88
C LEU A 357 20.70 -7.55 -16.40
N LEU A 358 19.66 -7.10 -17.11
CA LEU A 358 19.63 -7.06 -18.58
C LEU A 358 20.20 -5.75 -19.12
N ALA A 359 19.80 -4.63 -18.50
CA ALA A 359 20.26 -3.30 -18.85
C ALA A 359 19.99 -2.31 -17.72
N ARG A 360 20.75 -1.22 -17.68
CA ARG A 360 20.41 -0.04 -16.89
C ARG A 360 20.83 1.23 -17.59
N THR A 361 20.12 2.32 -17.34
CA THR A 361 20.67 3.65 -17.63
C THR A 361 21.67 4.04 -16.53
N PRO A 362 22.61 4.96 -16.75
CA PRO A 362 23.29 5.61 -15.63
C PRO A 362 22.29 6.51 -14.87
N PHE A 363 22.62 6.87 -13.64
CA PHE A 363 21.94 7.98 -12.95
C PHE A 363 22.16 9.26 -13.74
N ARG A 364 21.06 9.92 -14.10
CA ARG A 364 21.06 11.17 -14.85
C ARG A 364 20.15 12.16 -14.16
N GLN A 365 20.59 13.41 -14.07
CA GLN A 365 19.72 14.50 -13.64
C GLN A 365 18.54 14.64 -14.61
N VAL A 366 17.41 15.05 -14.06
CA VAL A 366 16.11 15.10 -14.75
C VAL A 366 15.90 16.48 -15.41
N GLY A 367 16.83 17.42 -15.20
CA GLY A 367 16.84 18.79 -15.73
C GLY A 367 17.53 18.98 -17.08
#